data_AF-A0A3G2I966-F1
#
_entry.id   AF-A0A3G2I966-F1
#
_cell.length_a   1.000
_cell.length_b   1.000
_cell.length_c   1.000
_cell.angle_alpha   90.00
_cell.angle_beta   90.00
_cell.angle_gamma   90.00
#
_symmetry.space_group_name_H-M   'P 1'
#
loop_
_entity.id
_entity.type
_entity.pdbx_description
1 polymer ?
#
loop_
_entity_poly.entity_id
_entity_poly.type
_entity_poly.pdbx_seq_one_letter_code
_entity_poly.pdbx_strand_id
1 'polypeptide(L)'
;MTTSPLKVEDSQAQFEAWCKTVMSDDSDFCMEWGDYINLNVRLRWEAWKAARRAIVVDIASHTEFEIEHMISPEKDGYSTGWIDGRNYAASQVRAAGITVKGDSDG
;
A
#
# COMPACT_ATOMS: atom_id res chain seq x y z
N MET A 1 -4.64 17.93 9.16
CA MET A 1 -3.48 17.02 9.24
C MET A 1 -3.63 16.03 8.11
N THR A 2 -2.81 16.13 7.07
CA THR A 2 -2.70 15.12 6.02
C THR A 2 -1.83 13.99 6.57
N THR A 3 -2.43 12.86 6.90
CA THR A 3 -1.67 11.63 7.16
C THR A 3 -1.01 11.25 5.84
N SER A 4 0.31 11.39 5.77
CA SER A 4 1.11 10.80 4.70
C SER A 4 0.72 9.33 4.51
N PRO A 5 0.83 8.76 3.29
CA PRO A 5 0.72 7.31 3.12
C PRO A 5 1.56 6.62 4.19
N LEU A 6 1.00 5.59 4.81
CA LEU A 6 1.74 4.78 5.77
C LEU A 6 2.95 4.23 5.01
N LYS A 7 4.13 4.77 5.30
CA LYS A 7 5.33 4.31 4.62
C LYS A 7 5.62 2.89 5.07
N VAL A 8 6.25 2.09 4.22
CA VAL A 8 6.56 0.69 4.55
C VAL A 8 7.37 0.62 5.86
N GLU A 9 8.20 1.63 6.12
CA GLU A 9 9.00 1.79 7.34
C GLU A 9 8.13 2.04 8.59
N ASP A 10 7.08 2.86 8.48
CA ASP A 10 6.13 3.10 9.58
C ASP A 10 5.34 1.81 9.89
N SER A 11 5.02 1.05 8.84
CA SER A 11 4.32 -0.22 8.94
C SER A 11 5.18 -1.31 9.58
N GLN A 12 6.47 -1.35 9.25
CA GLN A 12 7.45 -2.21 9.90
C GLN A 12 7.61 -1.86 11.38
N ALA A 13 7.72 -0.57 11.74
CA ALA A 13 7.82 -0.15 13.13
C ALA A 13 6.60 -0.57 13.97
N GLN A 14 5.38 -0.53 13.38
CA GLN A 14 4.17 -1.02 14.03
C GLN A 14 4.19 -2.54 14.23
N PHE A 15 4.66 -3.29 13.25
CA PHE A 15 4.86 -4.74 13.36
C PHE A 15 5.85 -5.09 14.48
N GLU A 16 6.99 -4.41 14.53
CA GLU A 16 8.02 -4.63 15.56
C GLU A 16 7.49 -4.26 16.94
N ALA A 17 6.80 -3.13 17.08
CA ALA A 17 6.15 -2.73 18.33
C ALA A 17 5.14 -3.77 18.81
N TRP A 18 4.31 -4.31 17.91
CA TRP A 18 3.40 -5.41 18.26
C TRP A 18 4.16 -6.66 18.67
N CYS A 19 5.20 -7.06 17.94
CA CYS A 19 6.01 -8.23 18.28
C CYS A 19 6.65 -8.08 19.68
N LYS A 20 7.10 -6.89 20.08
CA LYS A 20 7.61 -6.60 21.43
C LYS A 20 6.56 -6.79 22.53
N THR A 21 5.26 -6.72 22.23
CA THR A 21 4.21 -7.02 23.22
C THR A 21 4.03 -8.51 23.48
N VAL A 22 4.47 -9.36 22.54
CA VAL A 22 4.27 -10.82 22.58
C VAL A 22 5.59 -11.59 22.70
N MET A 23 6.74 -10.92 22.62
CA MET A 23 8.09 -11.50 22.72
C MET A 23 8.88 -10.84 23.85
N SER A 24 9.77 -11.60 24.49
CA SER A 24 10.41 -11.22 25.75
C SER A 24 11.80 -10.57 25.62
N ASP A 25 12.40 -10.56 24.43
CA ASP A 25 13.76 -10.04 24.21
C ASP A 25 13.85 -9.22 22.90
N ASP A 26 14.57 -8.10 22.97
CA ASP A 26 14.83 -7.18 21.85
C ASP A 26 15.89 -7.74 20.88
N SER A 27 16.68 -8.72 21.29
CA SER A 27 17.70 -9.37 20.45
C SER A 27 17.12 -10.10 19.22
N ASP A 28 15.82 -10.39 19.25
CA ASP A 28 15.10 -11.12 18.20
C ASP A 28 14.83 -10.30 16.93
N PHE A 29 15.00 -8.97 16.97
CA PHE A 29 14.73 -8.07 15.83
C PHE A 29 15.93 -7.82 14.92
N CYS A 30 17.04 -8.56 15.10
CA CYS A 30 18.18 -8.43 14.20
C CYS A 30 17.80 -8.86 12.78
N MET A 31 18.13 -8.04 11.79
CA MET A 31 17.87 -8.30 10.38
C MET A 31 19.16 -8.58 9.61
N GLU A 32 19.11 -9.59 8.75
CA GLU A 32 20.15 -9.90 7.77
C GLU A 32 19.49 -9.98 6.40
N TRP A 33 19.96 -9.15 5.46
CA TRP A 33 19.54 -9.15 4.05
C TRP A 33 18.03 -8.90 3.83
N GLY A 34 17.41 -8.14 4.73
CA GLY A 34 15.98 -7.78 4.65
C GLY A 34 15.03 -8.73 5.38
N ASP A 35 15.56 -9.77 6.03
CA ASP A 35 14.79 -10.72 6.85
C ASP A 35 15.25 -10.72 8.30
N TYR A 36 14.34 -10.98 9.23
CA TYR A 36 14.69 -11.20 10.63
C TYR A 36 15.45 -12.53 10.79
N ILE A 37 16.55 -12.50 11.54
CA ILE A 37 17.38 -13.69 11.84
C ILE A 37 16.60 -14.65 12.74
N ASN A 38 15.85 -14.11 13.71
CA ASN A 38 15.01 -14.92 14.57
C ASN A 38 13.84 -15.52 13.75
N LEU A 39 13.76 -16.85 13.71
CA LEU A 39 12.75 -17.57 12.93
C LEU A 39 11.31 -17.21 13.33
N ASN A 40 11.05 -16.99 14.62
CA ASN A 40 9.71 -16.63 15.11
C ASN A 40 9.28 -15.24 14.62
N VAL A 41 10.18 -14.25 14.63
CA VAL A 41 9.90 -12.92 14.09
C VAL A 41 9.76 -12.99 12.57
N ARG A 42 10.65 -13.73 11.89
CA ARG A 42 10.60 -13.92 10.43
C ARG A 42 9.28 -14.50 9.96
N LEU A 43 8.79 -15.58 10.58
CA LEU A 43 7.52 -16.19 10.19
C LEU A 43 6.33 -15.23 10.36
N ARG A 44 6.32 -14.44 11.45
CA ARG A 44 5.29 -13.42 11.68
C ARG A 44 5.39 -12.28 10.65
N TRP A 45 6.61 -11.87 10.30
CA TRP A 45 6.86 -10.85 9.29
C TRP A 45 6.40 -11.29 7.90
N GLU A 46 6.73 -12.53 7.49
CA GLU A 46 6.26 -13.11 6.23
C GLU A 46 4.74 -13.24 6.19
N ALA A 47 4.12 -13.74 7.26
CA ALA A 47 2.67 -13.84 7.35
C ALA A 47 2.00 -12.47 7.25
N TRP A 48 2.58 -11.46 7.89
CA TRP A 48 2.12 -10.08 7.79
C TRP A 48 2.26 -9.52 6.37
N LYS A 49 3.40 -9.71 5.71
CA LYS A 49 3.62 -9.32 4.30
C LYS A 49 2.62 -10.01 3.38
N ALA A 50 2.39 -11.31 3.57
CA ALA A 50 1.44 -12.10 2.79
C ALA A 50 0.00 -11.60 2.97
N ALA A 51 -0.43 -11.33 4.20
CA ALA A 51 -1.75 -10.79 4.49
C ALA A 51 -1.98 -9.42 3.81
N ARG A 52 -0.96 -8.56 3.77
CA ARG A 52 -1.04 -7.27 3.06
C ARG A 52 -1.13 -7.42 1.55
N ARG A 53 -0.33 -8.33 0.96
CA ARG A 53 -0.37 -8.63 -0.47
C ARG A 53 -1.69 -9.27 -0.91
N ALA A 54 -2.40 -9.94 -0.01
CA ALA A 54 -3.72 -10.51 -0.29
C ALA A 54 -4.82 -9.43 -0.39
N ILE A 55 -4.58 -8.22 0.11
CA ILE A 55 -5.53 -7.11 -0.02
C ILE A 55 -5.40 -6.56 -1.44
N VAL A 56 -6.48 -6.72 -2.21
CA VAL A 56 -6.65 -6.12 -3.53
C VAL A 56 -7.72 -5.06 -3.42
N VAL A 57 -7.37 -3.82 -3.76
CA VAL A 57 -8.31 -2.70 -3.80
C VAL A 57 -8.75 -2.45 -5.23
N ASP A 58 -10.07 -2.37 -5.43
CA ASP A 58 -10.65 -1.90 -6.68
C ASP A 58 -10.74 -0.37 -6.63
N ILE A 59 -9.94 0.29 -7.47
CA ILE A 59 -10.04 1.74 -7.68
C ILE A 59 -10.69 1.93 -9.03
N ALA A 60 -11.83 2.62 -9.06
CA ALA A 60 -12.60 2.86 -10.28
C ALA A 60 -11.70 3.32 -11.43
N SER A 61 -11.49 2.44 -12.40
CA SER A 61 -10.68 2.67 -13.58
C SER A 61 -11.61 2.97 -14.75
N HIS A 62 -11.77 4.25 -15.06
CA HIS A 62 -12.32 4.69 -16.34
C HIS A 62 -11.16 5.10 -17.26
N THR A 63 -11.26 4.80 -18.53
CA THR A 63 -10.34 5.33 -19.55
C THR A 63 -10.44 6.85 -19.59
N GLU A 64 -9.38 7.54 -20.00
CA GLU A 64 -9.41 9.00 -20.19
C GLU A 64 -10.55 9.38 -21.15
N PHE A 65 -10.76 8.57 -22.20
CA PHE A 65 -11.89 8.67 -23.12
C PHE A 65 -13.25 8.59 -22.40
N GLU A 66 -13.47 7.63 -21.52
CA GLU A 66 -14.72 7.51 -20.74
C GLU A 66 -14.92 8.70 -19.80
N ILE A 67 -13.85 9.23 -19.21
CA ILE A 67 -13.90 10.39 -18.30
C ILE A 67 -14.24 11.65 -19.08
N GLU A 68 -13.61 11.87 -20.23
CA GLU A 68 -13.93 12.97 -21.16
C GLU A 68 -15.37 12.88 -21.70
N HIS A 69 -15.92 11.69 -21.89
CA HIS A 69 -17.30 11.51 -22.35
C HIS A 69 -18.34 11.62 -21.21
N MET A 70 -17.96 11.31 -19.97
CA MET A 70 -18.82 11.51 -18.79
C MET A 70 -18.92 12.98 -18.37
N ILE A 71 -17.96 13.82 -18.78
CA ILE A 71 -17.84 15.21 -18.36
C ILE A 71 -18.03 16.09 -19.59
N SER A 72 -19.14 16.82 -19.64
CA SER A 72 -19.51 17.72 -20.75
C SER A 72 -18.30 18.51 -21.31
N PRO A 73 -18.16 18.64 -22.65
CA PRO A 73 -16.99 19.23 -23.34
C PRO A 73 -16.67 20.70 -22.99
N GLU A 74 -17.43 21.33 -22.10
CA GLU A 74 -17.21 22.68 -21.59
C GLU A 74 -16.42 22.73 -20.27
N LYS A 75 -15.95 21.60 -19.72
CA LYS A 75 -15.26 21.55 -18.41
C LYS A 75 -13.89 20.86 -18.45
N ASP A 76 -12.98 21.50 -19.18
CA ASP A 76 -11.59 21.06 -19.44
C ASP A 76 -10.72 20.82 -18.18
N GLY A 77 -11.09 21.43 -17.03
CA GLY A 77 -10.35 21.25 -15.76
C GLY A 77 -10.86 20.13 -14.85
N TYR A 78 -12.12 19.70 -14.98
CA TYR A 78 -12.72 18.75 -14.04
C TYR A 78 -12.33 17.30 -14.34
N SER A 79 -12.27 16.94 -15.62
CA SER A 79 -11.77 15.63 -16.09
C SER A 79 -10.31 15.42 -15.71
N THR A 80 -9.47 16.42 -15.98
CA THR A 80 -8.06 16.44 -15.61
C THR A 80 -7.85 16.24 -14.12
N GLY A 81 -8.55 17.02 -13.27
CA GLY A 81 -8.44 16.87 -11.81
C GLY A 81 -8.94 15.51 -11.29
N TRP A 82 -9.92 14.90 -11.95
CA TRP A 82 -10.42 13.57 -11.59
C TRP A 82 -9.41 12.47 -11.93
N ILE A 83 -8.79 12.54 -13.12
CA ILE A 83 -7.73 11.63 -13.55
C ILE A 83 -6.52 11.73 -12.60
N ASP A 84 -6.08 12.95 -12.30
CA ASP A 84 -4.96 13.20 -11.39
C ASP A 84 -5.24 12.65 -9.98
N GLY A 85 -6.43 12.93 -9.44
CA GLY A 85 -6.85 12.45 -8.13
C GLY A 85 -6.87 10.93 -8.05
N ARG A 86 -7.38 10.25 -9.09
CA ARG A 86 -7.38 8.78 -9.18
C ARG A 86 -5.97 8.22 -9.26
N ASN A 87 -5.13 8.76 -10.15
CA ASN A 87 -3.75 8.30 -10.33
C ASN A 87 -2.93 8.50 -9.05
N TYR A 88 -3.15 9.61 -8.35
CA TYR A 88 -2.58 9.86 -7.03
C TYR A 88 -3.09 8.85 -6.00
N ALA A 89 -4.40 8.59 -5.91
CA ALA A 89 -4.92 7.58 -4.98
C ALA A 89 -4.31 6.19 -5.23
N ALA A 90 -4.21 5.76 -6.49
CA ALA A 90 -3.60 4.49 -6.85
C ALA A 90 -2.11 4.43 -6.48
N SER A 91 -1.35 5.52 -6.68
CA SER A 91 0.06 5.57 -6.28
C SER A 91 0.24 5.49 -4.76
N GLN A 92 -0.63 6.15 -3.99
CA GLN A 92 -0.62 6.09 -2.52
C GLN A 92 -0.92 4.69 -1.98
N VAL A 93 -1.90 3.99 -2.59
CA VAL A 93 -2.24 2.60 -2.23
C VAL A 93 -1.08 1.66 -2.53
N ARG A 94 -0.44 1.81 -3.71
CA ARG A 94 0.76 1.02 -4.06
C ARG A 94 1.96 1.31 -3.16
N ALA A 95 2.17 2.57 -2.76
CA ALA A 95 3.22 2.96 -1.82
C ALA A 95 3.03 2.32 -0.43
N ALA A 96 1.77 2.06 -0.04
CA ALA A 96 1.47 1.29 1.15
C ALA A 96 1.67 -0.24 0.96
N GLY A 97 2.09 -0.71 -0.22
CA GLY A 97 2.31 -2.13 -0.51
C GLY A 97 1.01 -2.93 -0.68
N ILE A 98 -0.09 -2.26 -1.04
CA ILE A 98 -1.39 -2.87 -1.35
C ILE A 98 -1.53 -2.97 -2.88
N THR A 99 -2.04 -4.09 -3.37
CA THR A 99 -2.26 -4.32 -4.80
C THR A 99 -3.52 -3.60 -5.26
N VAL A 100 -3.43 -2.89 -6.39
CA VAL A 100 -4.61 -2.34 -7.08
C VAL A 100 -5.06 -3.34 -8.14
N LYS A 101 -6.36 -3.60 -8.24
CA LYS A 101 -6.93 -4.51 -9.24
C LYS A 101 -6.50 -4.07 -10.65
N GLY A 102 -6.04 -5.02 -11.46
CA GLY A 102 -5.42 -4.77 -12.78
C GLY A 102 -3.89 -4.72 -12.77
N ASP A 103 -3.24 -4.62 -11.60
CA ASP A 103 -1.77 -4.73 -11.49
C ASP A 103 -1.27 -6.17 -11.80
N SER A 104 -2.15 -7.18 -11.76
CA SER A 104 -1.83 -8.60 -11.93
C SER A 104 -1.96 -9.12 -13.36
N ASP A 105 -2.56 -8.33 -14.25
CA ASP A 105 -2.93 -8.71 -15.62
C ASP A 105 -2.00 -8.12 -16.70
N GLY A 106 -0.85 -7.56 -16.27
CA GLY A 106 0.13 -6.88 -17.13
C GLY A 106 1.51 -7.54 -17.13
#